data_AF-A0A966QGW5-F1
#
_entry.id   AF-A0A966QGW5-F1
#
_cell.length_a   1.000
_cell.length_b   1.000
_cell.length_c   1.000
_cell.angle_alpha   90.00
_cell.angle_beta   90.00
_cell.angle_gamma   90.00
#
_symmetry.space_group_name_H-M   'P 1'
#
loop_
_entity.id
_entity.type
_entity.pdbx_description
1 polymer ?
#
loop_
_entity_poly.entity_id
_entity_poly.type
_entity_poly.pdbx_seq_one_letter_code
_entity_poly.pdbx_strand_id
1 'polypeptide(L)'
;MAPLAELFASEPSRTQAMSIELNVDGQSILIDASKQNVDKEVFCELAGLAMRAAVADARDAMLSGAVVNTSEVQPALHTALRAPRGSRVDVNGVNVVDEVWSVRDRVSALAHDVREGRRVGATGKRITDVVNIGIGGSDLGPALVYSAL
;
A
#
# COMPACT_ATOMS: atom_id res chain seq x y z
N MET A 1 -7.00 -10.84 31.76
CA MET A 1 -7.71 -10.24 30.61
C MET A 1 -9.08 -10.90 30.55
N ALA A 2 -10.15 -10.12 30.55
CA ALA A 2 -11.51 -10.67 30.53
C ALA A 2 -11.77 -11.45 29.23
N PRO A 3 -12.53 -12.56 29.25
CA PRO A 3 -13.00 -13.23 28.04
C PRO A 3 -13.71 -12.27 27.09
N LEU A 4 -13.61 -12.50 25.77
CA LEU A 4 -14.24 -11.64 24.77
C LEU A 4 -15.75 -11.45 24.99
N ALA A 5 -16.45 -12.50 25.39
CA ALA A 5 -17.87 -12.43 25.72
C ALA A 5 -18.17 -11.44 26.87
N GLU A 6 -17.30 -11.38 27.89
CA GLU A 6 -17.43 -10.42 29.00
C GLU A 6 -17.11 -9.00 28.56
N LEU A 7 -16.15 -8.80 27.65
CA LEU A 7 -15.86 -7.49 27.08
C LEU A 7 -17.06 -6.94 26.28
N PHE A 8 -17.76 -7.77 25.51
CA PHE A 8 -19.01 -7.37 24.84
C PHE A 8 -20.16 -7.15 25.82
N ALA A 9 -20.26 -7.97 26.88
CA ALA A 9 -21.31 -7.82 27.88
C ALA A 9 -21.15 -6.53 28.71
N SER A 10 -19.90 -6.16 29.03
CA SER A 10 -19.59 -4.97 29.84
C SER A 10 -19.58 -3.67 29.03
N GLU A 11 -19.40 -3.73 27.71
CA GLU A 11 -19.40 -2.58 26.81
C GLU A 11 -20.32 -2.83 25.59
N PRO A 12 -21.63 -2.57 25.68
CA PRO A 12 -22.56 -2.77 24.56
C PRO A 12 -22.22 -1.96 23.30
N SER A 13 -21.51 -0.84 23.46
CA SER A 13 -21.01 0.01 22.37
C SER A 13 -19.68 -0.44 21.77
N ARG A 14 -19.12 -1.57 22.21
CA ARG A 14 -17.75 -2.01 21.85
C ARG A 14 -17.50 -2.05 20.36
N THR A 15 -18.43 -2.58 19.57
CA THR A 15 -18.29 -2.60 18.09
C THR A 15 -18.10 -1.20 17.54
N GLN A 16 -18.91 -0.25 17.98
CA GLN A 16 -18.81 1.15 17.53
C GLN A 16 -17.52 1.81 18.04
N ALA A 17 -17.12 1.56 19.29
CA ALA A 17 -15.93 2.14 19.90
C ALA A 17 -14.62 1.61 19.30
N MET A 18 -14.64 0.39 18.74
CA MET A 18 -13.46 -0.31 18.21
C MET A 18 -13.51 -0.53 16.70
N SER A 19 -14.37 0.21 15.99
CA SER A 19 -14.41 0.18 14.53
C SER A 19 -14.04 1.53 13.94
N ILE A 20 -13.37 1.51 12.80
CA ILE A 20 -13.10 2.69 11.99
C ILE A 20 -13.67 2.45 10.61
N GLU A 21 -14.48 3.38 10.13
CA GLU A 21 -14.99 3.39 8.76
C GLU A 21 -14.18 4.40 7.94
N LEU A 22 -13.55 3.91 6.86
CA LEU A 22 -12.79 4.72 5.92
C LEU A 22 -13.58 4.86 4.63
N ASN A 23 -13.82 6.09 4.19
CA ASN A 23 -14.43 6.38 2.90
C ASN A 23 -13.33 6.69 1.88
N VAL A 24 -13.22 5.87 0.84
CA VAL A 24 -12.22 5.99 -0.24
C VAL A 24 -12.97 5.99 -1.56
N ASP A 25 -12.88 7.09 -2.31
CA ASP A 25 -13.52 7.25 -3.63
C ASP A 25 -15.02 6.87 -3.67
N GLY A 26 -15.74 7.19 -2.59
CA GLY A 26 -17.17 6.90 -2.45
C GLY A 26 -17.49 5.45 -2.05
N GLN A 27 -16.47 4.63 -1.75
CA GLN A 27 -16.62 3.29 -1.21
C GLN A 27 -16.20 3.26 0.27
N SER A 28 -16.86 2.41 1.06
CA SER A 28 -16.59 2.26 2.49
C SER A 28 -15.73 1.01 2.76
N ILE A 29 -14.71 1.19 3.61
CA ILE A 29 -13.91 0.12 4.21
C ILE A 29 -14.11 0.18 5.71
N LEU A 30 -14.75 -0.85 6.27
CA LEU A 30 -14.91 -1.01 7.71
C LEU A 30 -13.78 -1.86 8.30
N ILE A 31 -13.05 -1.29 9.25
CA ILE A 31 -12.07 -2.01 10.07
C ILE A 31 -12.70 -2.23 11.44
N ASP A 32 -13.17 -3.46 11.71
CA ASP A 32 -13.76 -3.87 12.99
C ASP A 32 -12.72 -4.63 13.85
N ALA A 33 -12.19 -3.95 14.87
CA ALA A 33 -11.27 -4.54 15.84
C ALA A 33 -11.95 -5.01 17.14
N SER A 34 -13.28 -4.98 17.22
CA SER A 34 -14.04 -5.26 18.46
C SER A 34 -13.88 -6.69 18.97
N LYS A 35 -13.58 -7.64 18.07
CA LYS A 35 -13.40 -9.06 18.38
C LYS A 35 -11.98 -9.42 18.82
N GLN A 36 -11.13 -8.41 19.04
CA GLN A 36 -9.82 -8.59 19.66
C GLN A 36 -9.95 -8.67 21.17
N ASN A 37 -9.11 -9.48 21.80
CA ASN A 37 -9.05 -9.59 23.25
C ASN A 37 -8.22 -8.43 23.84
N VAL A 38 -8.74 -7.22 23.70
CA VAL A 38 -8.15 -5.97 24.21
C VAL A 38 -9.25 -5.09 24.77
N ASP A 39 -9.09 -4.57 25.99
CA ASP A 39 -9.98 -3.54 26.50
C ASP A 39 -9.48 -2.14 26.14
N LYS A 40 -10.21 -1.12 26.58
CA LYS A 40 -9.86 0.28 26.32
C LYS A 40 -8.50 0.65 26.91
N GLU A 41 -8.15 0.13 28.09
CA GLU A 41 -6.90 0.45 28.77
C GLU A 41 -5.72 -0.10 27.98
N VAL A 42 -5.79 -1.38 27.58
CA VAL A 42 -4.78 -2.01 26.72
C VAL A 42 -4.64 -1.27 25.39
N PHE A 43 -5.75 -0.86 24.77
CA PHE A 43 -5.69 -0.10 23.52
C PHE A 43 -4.97 1.25 23.69
N CYS A 44 -5.23 1.97 24.80
CA CYS A 44 -4.52 3.20 25.14
C CYS A 44 -3.03 2.95 25.40
N GLU A 45 -2.67 1.86 26.07
CA GLU A 45 -1.26 1.49 26.29
C GLU A 45 -0.53 1.15 24.98
N LEU A 46 -1.18 0.44 24.05
CA LEU A 46 -0.64 0.15 22.72
C LEU A 46 -0.42 1.44 21.91
N ALA A 47 -1.36 2.37 21.94
CA ALA A 47 -1.20 3.68 21.33
C ALA A 47 -0.03 4.46 21.97
N GLY A 48 0.05 4.46 23.29
CA GLY A 48 1.17 5.06 24.03
C GLY A 48 2.52 4.42 23.70
N LEU A 49 2.55 3.10 23.49
CA LEU A 49 3.74 2.39 23.04
C LEU A 49 4.17 2.85 21.63
N ALA A 50 3.23 2.96 20.69
CA ALA A 50 3.52 3.45 19.34
C ALA A 50 4.09 4.88 19.35
N MET A 51 3.58 5.74 20.24
CA MET A 51 4.12 7.10 20.44
C MET A 51 5.55 7.06 20.99
N ARG A 52 5.81 6.27 22.04
CA ARG A 52 7.16 6.12 22.61
C ARG A 52 8.17 5.49 21.63
N ALA A 53 7.68 4.61 20.75
CA ALA A 53 8.48 3.99 19.69
C ALA A 53 8.67 4.90 18.46
N ALA A 54 8.18 6.15 18.50
CA ALA A 54 8.33 7.14 17.44
C ALA A 54 7.83 6.64 16.06
N VAL A 55 6.74 5.87 16.04
CA VAL A 55 6.19 5.29 14.80
C VAL A 55 5.79 6.39 13.80
N ALA A 56 5.26 7.52 14.28
CA ALA A 56 4.90 8.65 13.43
C ALA A 56 6.14 9.28 12.77
N ASP A 57 7.22 9.47 13.52
CA ASP A 57 8.47 10.04 12.99
C ASP A 57 9.11 9.09 11.97
N ALA A 58 9.10 7.77 12.24
CA ALA A 58 9.59 6.76 11.31
C ALA A 58 8.77 6.72 10.01
N ARG A 59 7.44 6.86 10.11
CA ARG A 59 6.55 7.00 8.95
C ARG A 59 6.93 8.25 8.14
N ASP A 60 7.10 9.39 8.79
CA ASP A 60 7.39 10.66 8.10
C ASP A 60 8.78 10.67 7.46
N ALA A 61 9.77 10.04 8.11
CA ALA A 61 11.09 9.78 7.53
C ALA A 61 10.99 8.91 6.27
N MET A 62 10.22 7.82 6.31
CA MET A 62 10.00 6.96 5.14
C MET A 62 9.31 7.73 4.00
N LEU A 63 8.23 8.47 4.30
CA LEU A 63 7.44 9.20 3.30
C LEU A 63 8.20 10.37 2.66
N SER A 64 9.13 10.99 3.39
CA SER A 64 9.95 12.10 2.88
C SER A 64 11.13 11.64 2.01
N GLY A 65 11.42 10.34 1.96
CA GLY A 65 12.56 9.80 1.21
C GLY A 65 13.87 9.76 1.98
N ALA A 66 13.82 9.87 3.32
CA ALA A 66 15.00 9.64 4.15
C ALA A 66 15.52 8.20 4.01
N VAL A 67 16.80 8.02 4.34
CA VAL A 67 17.44 6.69 4.37
C VAL A 67 16.95 5.92 5.60
N VAL A 68 15.88 5.14 5.42
CA VAL A 68 15.27 4.31 6.47
C VAL A 68 15.71 2.85 6.39
N ASN A 69 16.14 2.37 5.22
CA ASN A 69 16.81 1.08 5.08
C ASN A 69 18.30 1.28 5.37
N THR A 70 18.68 1.12 6.63
CA THR A 70 20.01 1.44 7.12
C THR A 70 21.07 0.43 6.73
N SER A 71 20.73 -0.84 6.54
CA SER A 71 21.67 -1.88 6.14
C SER A 71 22.14 -1.71 4.69
N GLU A 72 21.26 -1.25 3.81
CA GLU A 72 21.57 -1.03 2.39
C GLU A 72 21.78 0.45 2.05
N VAL A 73 21.61 1.34 3.03
CA VAL A 73 21.76 2.79 2.92
C VAL A 73 20.83 3.36 1.83
N GLN A 74 19.55 2.98 1.88
CA GLN A 74 18.55 3.36 0.88
C GLN A 74 17.25 3.95 1.47
N PRO A 75 16.56 4.83 0.73
CA PRO A 75 15.16 5.15 0.98
C PRO A 75 14.22 3.96 0.72
N ALA A 76 13.03 3.97 1.32
CA ALA A 76 11.98 2.96 1.08
C ALA A 76 10.69 3.59 0.55
N LEU A 77 10.66 3.89 -0.76
CA LEU A 77 9.68 4.79 -1.39
C LEU A 77 8.62 4.11 -2.27
N HIS A 78 8.08 2.97 -1.83
CA HIS A 78 6.97 2.32 -2.53
C HIS A 78 5.70 3.20 -2.60
N THR A 79 5.57 4.18 -1.70
CA THR A 79 4.49 5.18 -1.72
C THR A 79 4.62 6.17 -2.86
N ALA A 80 5.84 6.57 -3.24
CA ALA A 80 6.10 7.47 -4.36
C ALA A 80 5.62 6.88 -5.70
N LEU A 81 5.67 5.55 -5.86
CA LEU A 81 5.16 4.84 -7.04
C LEU A 81 3.66 5.07 -7.29
N ARG A 82 2.91 5.40 -6.23
CA ARG A 82 1.45 5.58 -6.22
C ARG A 82 1.04 7.04 -5.99
N ALA A 83 2.00 7.94 -5.82
CA ALA A 83 1.73 9.33 -5.53
C ALA A 83 1.07 10.02 -6.74
N PRO A 84 0.17 10.99 -6.51
CA PRO A 84 -0.46 11.75 -7.59
C PRO A 84 0.55 12.44 -8.50
N ARG A 85 0.21 12.61 -9.78
CA ARG A 85 1.05 13.35 -10.73
C ARG A 85 1.24 14.79 -10.24
N GLY A 86 2.47 15.28 -10.33
CA GLY A 86 2.83 16.62 -9.84
C GLY A 86 3.06 16.73 -8.33
N SER A 87 2.92 15.64 -7.57
CA SER A 87 3.42 15.61 -6.19
C SER A 87 4.95 15.61 -6.16
N ARG A 88 5.52 15.92 -5.00
CA ARG A 88 6.96 16.06 -4.82
C ARG A 88 7.48 15.18 -3.69
N VAL A 89 8.43 14.31 -4.03
CA VAL A 89 9.22 13.53 -3.07
C VAL A 89 10.67 13.62 -3.54
N ASP A 90 11.51 14.29 -2.78
CA ASP A 90 12.90 14.56 -3.16
C ASP A 90 13.84 13.48 -2.62
N VAL A 91 14.65 12.90 -3.50
CA VAL A 91 15.79 12.05 -3.14
C VAL A 91 17.04 12.63 -3.77
N ASN A 92 18.04 12.98 -2.96
CA ASN A 92 19.28 13.62 -3.42
C ASN A 92 19.04 14.86 -4.30
N GLY A 93 18.01 15.65 -3.98
CA GLY A 93 17.65 16.87 -4.71
C GLY A 93 16.86 16.65 -6.00
N VAL A 94 16.47 15.40 -6.31
CA VAL A 94 15.67 15.05 -7.49
C VAL A 94 14.27 14.65 -7.06
N ASN A 95 13.24 15.23 -7.69
CA ASN A 95 11.85 14.79 -7.49
C ASN A 95 11.62 13.45 -8.19
N VAL A 96 11.54 12.36 -7.42
CA VAL A 96 11.40 11.01 -7.98
C VAL A 96 10.01 10.74 -8.57
N VAL A 97 9.00 11.54 -8.22
CA VAL A 97 7.62 11.37 -8.71
C VAL A 97 7.55 11.61 -10.22
N ASP A 98 8.30 12.58 -10.75
CA ASP A 98 8.30 12.87 -12.18
C ASP A 98 8.86 11.71 -13.01
N GLU A 99 9.92 11.07 -12.52
CA GLU A 99 10.49 9.87 -13.13
C GLU A 99 9.52 8.68 -13.07
N VAL A 100 8.85 8.49 -11.93
CA VAL A 100 7.80 7.48 -11.77
C VAL A 100 6.71 7.66 -12.83
N TRP A 101 6.21 8.87 -13.02
CA TRP A 101 5.16 9.13 -14.01
C TRP A 101 5.66 8.96 -15.45
N SER A 102 6.91 9.31 -15.74
CA SER A 102 7.53 9.02 -17.04
C SER A 102 7.52 7.52 -17.36
N VAL A 103 7.88 6.67 -16.39
CA VAL A 103 7.83 5.21 -16.56
C VAL A 103 6.39 4.70 -16.68
N ARG A 104 5.47 5.19 -15.84
CA ARG A 104 4.05 4.80 -15.88
C ARG A 104 3.41 5.14 -17.23
N ASP A 105 3.70 6.32 -17.78
CA ASP A 105 3.20 6.75 -19.10
C ASP A 105 3.71 5.80 -20.20
N ARG A 106 5.00 5.42 -20.16
CA ARG A 106 5.59 4.46 -21.10
C ARG A 106 4.98 3.07 -21.00
N VAL A 107 4.77 2.56 -19.78
CA VAL A 107 4.15 1.25 -19.52
C VAL A 107 2.70 1.25 -19.97
N SER A 108 1.95 2.32 -19.69
CA SER A 108 0.56 2.47 -20.13
C SER A 108 0.44 2.50 -21.65
N ALA A 109 1.30 3.27 -22.33
CA ALA A 109 1.34 3.31 -23.79
C ALA A 109 1.65 1.94 -24.40
N LEU A 110 2.64 1.23 -23.86
CA LEU A 110 2.97 -0.13 -24.30
C LEU A 110 1.78 -1.08 -24.11
N ALA A 111 1.18 -1.09 -22.93
CA ALA A 111 0.03 -1.94 -22.62
C ALA A 111 -1.15 -1.64 -23.56
N HIS A 112 -1.41 -0.36 -23.83
CA HIS A 112 -2.44 0.06 -24.78
C HIS A 112 -2.12 -0.40 -26.21
N ASP A 113 -0.88 -0.22 -26.71
CA ASP A 113 -0.51 -0.66 -28.05
C ASP A 113 -0.60 -2.19 -28.23
N VAL A 114 -0.21 -2.96 -27.21
CA VAL A 114 -0.37 -4.43 -27.21
C VAL A 114 -1.85 -4.79 -27.22
N ARG A 115 -2.65 -4.17 -26.35
CA ARG A 115 -4.10 -4.40 -26.25
C ARG A 115 -4.90 -3.96 -27.47
N GLU A 116 -4.39 -3.04 -28.29
CA GLU A 116 -4.99 -2.62 -29.56
C GLU A 116 -4.43 -3.40 -30.76
N GLY A 117 -3.40 -4.21 -30.58
CA GLY A 117 -2.74 -4.96 -31.65
C GLY A 117 -1.87 -4.10 -32.57
N ARG A 118 -1.53 -2.87 -32.14
CA ARG A 118 -0.53 -2.03 -32.81
C ARG A 118 0.88 -2.60 -32.65
N ARG A 119 1.13 -3.31 -31.54
CA ARG A 119 2.31 -4.18 -31.41
C ARG A 119 2.00 -5.56 -31.96
N VAL A 120 2.80 -5.98 -32.93
CA VAL A 120 2.72 -7.30 -33.56
C VAL A 120 3.98 -8.10 -33.26
N GLY A 121 3.85 -9.42 -33.25
CA GLY A 121 4.99 -10.33 -33.17
C GLY A 121 5.78 -10.38 -34.47
N ALA A 122 6.83 -11.20 -34.49
CA ALA A 122 7.74 -11.33 -35.65
C ALA A 122 7.05 -11.71 -36.98
N THR A 123 5.86 -12.33 -36.92
CA THR A 123 5.08 -12.73 -38.10
C THR A 123 4.00 -11.72 -38.50
N GLY A 124 3.97 -10.53 -37.88
CA GLY A 124 2.92 -9.53 -38.09
C GLY A 124 1.58 -9.87 -37.41
N LYS A 125 1.51 -10.98 -36.67
CA LYS A 125 0.32 -11.38 -35.90
C LYS A 125 0.24 -10.59 -34.60
N ARG A 126 -0.99 -10.34 -34.16
CA ARG A 126 -1.31 -9.73 -32.86
C ARG A 126 -0.80 -10.60 -31.71
N ILE A 127 -0.37 -9.96 -30.62
CA ILE A 127 -0.07 -10.62 -29.36
C ILE A 127 -1.40 -11.02 -28.68
N THR A 128 -1.55 -12.30 -28.36
CA THR A 128 -2.72 -12.87 -27.69
C THR A 128 -2.45 -13.24 -26.24
N ASP A 129 -1.20 -13.59 -25.93
CA ASP A 129 -0.80 -14.13 -24.64
C ASP A 129 0.40 -13.36 -24.11
N VAL A 130 0.40 -13.10 -22.80
CA VAL A 130 1.50 -12.45 -22.08
C VAL A 130 2.00 -13.42 -21.03
N VAL A 131 3.29 -13.76 -21.08
CA VAL A 131 3.95 -14.64 -20.11
C VAL A 131 4.83 -13.78 -19.22
N ASN A 132 4.47 -13.68 -17.92
CA ASN A 132 5.33 -13.08 -16.92
C ASN A 132 6.39 -14.10 -16.49
N ILE A 133 7.67 -13.75 -16.61
CA ILE A 133 8.79 -14.60 -16.16
C ILE A 133 9.47 -13.88 -14.99
N GLY A 134 9.20 -14.34 -13.78
CA GLY A 134 9.72 -13.74 -12.56
C GLY A 134 9.61 -14.71 -11.38
N ILE A 135 10.26 -14.35 -10.27
CA ILE A 135 10.15 -15.07 -8.99
C ILE A 135 9.99 -14.08 -7.84
N GLY A 136 9.47 -14.53 -6.70
CA GLY A 136 9.35 -13.72 -5.49
C GLY A 136 8.52 -12.46 -5.71
N GLY A 137 9.06 -11.29 -5.35
CA GLY A 137 8.36 -10.01 -5.49
C GLY A 137 7.99 -9.64 -6.93
N SER A 138 8.72 -10.17 -7.93
CA SER A 138 8.46 -9.92 -9.36
C SER A 138 7.39 -10.83 -9.96
N ASP A 139 6.81 -11.74 -9.17
CA ASP A 139 5.77 -12.67 -9.61
C ASP A 139 4.52 -12.61 -8.71
N LEU A 140 4.71 -12.70 -7.39
CA LEU A 140 3.59 -12.80 -6.44
C LEU A 140 2.64 -11.59 -6.50
N GLY A 141 3.19 -10.37 -6.65
CA GLY A 141 2.39 -9.15 -6.79
C GLY A 141 1.55 -9.15 -8.06
N PRO A 142 2.16 -9.27 -9.26
CA PRO A 142 1.43 -9.38 -10.52
C PRO A 142 0.41 -10.52 -10.54
N ALA A 143 0.77 -11.72 -10.06
CA ALA A 143 -0.10 -12.89 -10.06
C ALA A 143 -1.34 -12.70 -9.17
N LEU A 144 -1.17 -12.12 -7.98
CA LEU A 144 -2.28 -11.82 -7.07
C LEU A 144 -3.25 -10.80 -7.69
N VAL A 145 -2.74 -9.68 -8.19
CA VAL A 145 -3.57 -8.60 -8.74
C VAL A 145 -4.29 -9.05 -10.01
N TYR A 146 -3.62 -9.81 -10.89
CA TYR A 146 -4.25 -10.40 -12.08
C TYR A 146 -5.38 -11.38 -11.72
N SER A 147 -5.25 -12.11 -10.62
CA SER A 147 -6.27 -13.08 -10.19
C SER A 147 -7.46 -12.43 -9.47
N ALA A 148 -7.26 -11.26 -8.89
CA ALA A 148 -8.25 -10.57 -8.07
C ALA A 148 -9.15 -9.59 -8.85
N LEU A 149 -8.72 -9.14 -10.03
CA LEU A 149 -9.38 -8.11 -10.86
C LEU A 149 -9.79 -8.67 -12.23
#